data_AF-A0A5R9LJ31-F1
#
_entry.id   AF-A0A5R9LJ31-F1
#
_cell.length_a   1.000
_cell.length_b   1.000
_cell.length_c   1.000
_cell.angle_alpha   90.00
_cell.angle_beta   90.00
_cell.angle_gamma   90.00
#
_symmetry.space_group_name_H-M   'P 1'
#
loop_
_entity.id
_entity.type
_entity.pdbx_description
1 polymer ?
#
loop_
_entity_poly.entity_id
_entity_poly.type
_entity_poly.pdbx_seq_one_letter_code
_entity_poly.pdbx_strand_id
1 'polypeptide(L)'
;MEHPRAVRWSIAAGLFVEFVGFLYDTLWHDQHLSEVAIPPSKLMTVHSGIYLGELLVLGIALATLALRTRRAHPQAILWAVVAGGVVQIAGSGLDMWSHAHAYEKPLYHDTIYTGAAVTIIGYLLLEMVASRAARREQLPVPERLADHRSDEAKQTAER
;
A
#
# COMPACT_ATOMS: atom_id res chain seq x y z
N MET A 1 21.31 -3.17 -7.61
CA MET A 1 20.29 -2.30 -6.94
C MET A 1 20.06 -2.84 -5.54
N GLU A 2 20.66 -2.20 -4.54
CA GLU A 2 21.01 -2.85 -3.27
C GLU A 2 19.98 -2.81 -2.14
N HIS A 3 18.79 -2.21 -2.27
CA HIS A 3 17.93 -2.04 -1.08
C HIS A 3 16.46 -2.43 -1.25
N PRO A 4 16.13 -3.68 -1.62
CA PRO A 4 14.76 -4.19 -1.49
C PRO A 4 14.23 -4.07 -0.06
N ARG A 5 15.11 -4.09 0.94
CA ARG A 5 14.76 -3.84 2.35
C ARG A 5 14.35 -2.39 2.60
N ALA A 6 15.05 -1.41 2.02
CA ALA A 6 14.72 0.01 2.24
C ALA A 6 13.33 0.32 1.67
N VAL A 7 13.02 -0.13 0.45
CA VAL A 7 11.68 0.06 -0.15
C VAL A 7 10.58 -0.52 0.74
N ARG A 8 10.78 -1.74 1.24
CA ARG A 8 9.84 -2.42 2.13
C ARG A 8 9.61 -1.65 3.44
N TRP A 9 10.69 -1.22 4.09
CA TRP A 9 10.61 -0.42 5.31
C TRP A 9 9.99 0.95 5.09
N SER A 10 10.23 1.57 3.94
CA SER A 10 9.60 2.84 3.57
C SER A 10 8.11 2.68 3.34
N ILE A 11 7.66 1.62 2.64
CA ILE A 11 6.22 1.33 2.49
C ILE A 11 5.59 1.05 3.86
N ALA A 12 6.22 0.23 4.69
CA ALA A 12 5.75 -0.05 6.04
C ALA A 12 5.65 1.21 6.92
N ALA A 13 6.63 2.12 6.81
CA ALA A 13 6.59 3.40 7.50
C ALA A 13 5.43 4.27 7.00
N GLY A 14 5.17 4.32 5.69
CA GLY A 14 4.01 5.01 5.13
C GLY A 14 2.69 4.46 5.67
N LEU A 15 2.51 3.14 5.66
CA LEU A 15 1.34 2.46 6.23
C LEU A 15 1.19 2.73 7.74
N PHE A 16 2.30 2.81 8.48
CA PHE A 16 2.26 3.14 9.90
C PHE A 16 1.81 4.59 10.14
N VAL A 17 2.33 5.55 9.36
CA VAL A 17 1.93 6.96 9.42
C VAL A 17 0.43 7.09 9.11
N GLU A 18 -0.04 6.39 8.08
CA GLU A 18 -1.45 6.33 7.71
C GLU A 18 -2.31 5.80 8.85
N PHE A 19 -1.93 4.67 9.45
CA PHE A 19 -2.64 4.05 10.56
C PHE A 19 -2.72 4.97 11.80
N VAL A 20 -1.62 5.63 12.16
CA VAL A 20 -1.60 6.61 13.26
C VAL A 20 -2.49 7.81 12.92
N GLY A 21 -2.48 8.25 11.67
CA GLY A 21 -3.39 9.27 11.16
C GLY A 21 -4.86 8.88 11.33
N PHE A 22 -5.22 7.66 10.95
CA PHE A 22 -6.58 7.13 11.07
C PHE A 22 -7.02 7.04 12.54
N LEU A 23 -6.13 6.60 13.44
CA LEU A 23 -6.41 6.58 14.87
C LEU A 23 -6.65 7.99 15.42
N TYR A 24 -5.82 8.96 15.03
CA TYR A 24 -5.99 10.35 15.43
C TYR A 24 -7.30 10.94 14.92
N ASP A 25 -7.64 10.70 13.65
CA ASP A 25 -8.89 11.13 13.03
C ASP A 25 -10.12 10.57 13.77
N THR A 26 -10.10 9.27 14.05
CA THR A 26 -11.17 8.59 14.82
C THR A 26 -11.34 9.21 16.21
N LEU A 27 -10.24 9.43 16.94
CA LEU A 27 -10.27 10.07 18.27
C LEU A 27 -10.74 11.52 18.21
N TRP A 28 -10.40 12.23 17.13
CA TRP A 28 -10.83 13.61 16.94
C TRP A 28 -12.34 13.69 16.69
N HIS A 29 -12.88 12.81 15.84
CA HIS A 29 -14.32 12.73 15.53
C HIS A 29 -15.17 12.29 16.71
N ASP A 30 -14.65 11.41 17.59
CA ASP A 30 -15.32 11.04 18.84
C ASP A 30 -15.57 12.25 19.76
N GLN A 31 -14.67 13.25 19.70
CA GLN A 31 -14.76 14.48 20.50
C GLN A 31 -15.45 15.63 19.78
N HIS A 32 -15.60 15.55 18.45
CA HIS A 32 -16.10 16.62 17.60
C HIS A 32 -17.13 16.07 16.61
N LEU A 33 -18.29 15.66 17.15
CA LEU A 33 -19.42 15.17 16.36
C LEU A 33 -19.78 16.16 15.24
N SER A 34 -19.85 15.62 14.02
CA SER A 34 -19.93 16.31 12.73
C SER A 34 -21.29 16.99 12.46
N GLU A 35 -21.95 17.55 13.46
CA GLU A 35 -23.28 18.17 13.31
C GLU A 35 -23.24 19.50 12.53
N VAL A 36 -22.04 20.04 12.26
CA VAL A 36 -21.82 21.30 11.53
C VAL A 36 -20.72 21.12 10.49
N ALA A 37 -20.85 21.81 9.35
CA ALA A 37 -19.83 21.85 8.30
C ALA A 37 -18.45 22.23 8.88
N ILE A 38 -17.46 21.37 8.67
CA ILE A 38 -16.08 21.60 9.12
C ILE A 38 -15.32 22.31 7.99
N PRO A 39 -14.62 23.43 8.27
CA PRO A 39 -13.83 24.11 7.25
C PRO A 39 -12.78 23.19 6.61
N PRO A 40 -12.56 23.27 5.27
CA PRO A 40 -11.58 22.43 4.58
C PRO A 40 -10.18 22.47 5.18
N SER A 41 -9.73 23.63 5.69
CA SER A 41 -8.43 23.78 6.33
C SER A 41 -8.28 22.94 7.61
N LYS A 42 -9.38 22.79 8.37
CA LYS A 42 -9.40 21.99 9.60
C LYS A 42 -9.44 20.50 9.26
N LEU A 43 -10.24 20.11 8.26
CA LEU A 43 -10.24 18.73 7.73
C LEU A 43 -8.86 18.32 7.22
N MET A 44 -8.19 19.18 6.43
CA MET A 44 -6.81 18.94 5.98
C MET A 44 -5.83 18.73 7.13
N THR A 45 -6.01 19.44 8.25
CA THR A 45 -5.16 19.30 9.43
C THR A 45 -5.41 17.97 10.12
N VAL A 46 -6.68 17.63 10.34
CA VAL A 46 -7.08 16.39 11.04
C VAL A 46 -6.68 15.15 10.23
N HIS A 47 -6.88 15.19 8.91
CA HIS A 47 -6.59 14.08 7.99
C HIS A 47 -5.14 14.07 7.50
N SER A 48 -4.30 15.01 7.94
CA SER A 48 -2.93 15.17 7.43
C SER A 48 -2.06 13.91 7.57
N GLY A 49 -2.22 13.16 8.65
CA GLY A 49 -1.53 11.89 8.86
C GLY A 49 -1.92 10.82 7.85
N ILE A 50 -3.22 10.73 7.53
CA ILE A 50 -3.75 9.80 6.53
C ILE A 50 -3.18 10.15 5.15
N TYR A 51 -3.32 11.41 4.71
CA TYR A 51 -2.80 11.86 3.42
C TYR A 51 -1.29 11.68 3.29
N LEU A 52 -0.54 11.99 4.33
CA LEU A 52 0.91 11.82 4.32
C LEU A 52 1.28 10.34 4.16
N GLY A 53 0.61 9.45 4.89
CA GLY A 53 0.82 8.01 4.77
C GLY A 53 0.52 7.48 3.37
N GLU A 54 -0.65 7.81 2.84
CA GLU A 54 -1.10 7.44 1.48
C GLU A 54 -0.12 7.90 0.40
N LEU A 55 0.29 9.19 0.45
CA LEU A 55 1.23 9.77 -0.51
C LEU A 55 2.63 9.15 -0.40
N LEU A 56 3.08 8.83 0.81
CA LEU A 56 4.34 8.11 1.00
C LEU A 56 4.28 6.74 0.34
N VAL A 57 3.26 5.93 0.65
CA VAL A 57 3.12 4.58 0.09
C VAL A 57 3.04 4.62 -1.44
N LEU A 58 2.17 5.47 -2.00
CA LEU A 58 2.02 5.61 -3.44
C LEU A 58 3.31 6.11 -4.10
N GLY A 59 3.94 7.14 -3.52
CA GLY A 59 5.18 7.73 -4.03
C GLY A 59 6.32 6.73 -4.06
N ILE A 60 6.48 5.92 -3.00
CA ILE A 60 7.51 4.87 -2.94
C ILE A 60 7.22 3.76 -3.97
N ALA A 61 5.97 3.35 -4.13
CA ALA A 61 5.58 2.34 -5.10
C ALA A 61 5.86 2.81 -6.54
N LEU A 62 5.48 4.05 -6.88
CA LEU A 62 5.74 4.68 -8.18
C LEU A 62 7.23 4.87 -8.43
N ALA A 63 8.00 5.37 -7.46
CA ALA A 63 9.45 5.52 -7.58
C ALA A 63 10.12 4.15 -7.80
N THR A 64 9.65 3.11 -7.10
CA THR A 64 10.16 1.75 -7.27
C THR A 64 9.87 1.20 -8.67
N LEU A 65 8.69 1.48 -9.23
CA LEU A 65 8.35 1.10 -10.61
C LEU A 65 9.20 1.87 -11.63
N ALA A 66 9.35 3.19 -11.46
CA ALA A 66 10.10 4.04 -12.38
C ALA A 66 11.59 3.66 -12.47
N LEU A 67 12.19 3.27 -11.34
CA LEU A 67 13.60 2.86 -11.28
C LEU A 67 13.84 1.42 -11.80
N ARG A 68 12.80 0.61 -11.99
CA ARG A 68 12.91 -0.79 -12.43
C ARG A 68 12.56 -0.95 -13.91
N THR A 69 13.52 -0.63 -14.77
CA THR A 69 13.33 -0.65 -16.22
C THR A 69 13.37 -2.04 -16.87
N ARG A 70 13.96 -3.08 -16.26
CA ARG A 70 14.08 -4.41 -16.91
C ARG A 70 14.07 -5.58 -15.92
N ARG A 71 13.03 -6.41 -16.02
CA ARG A 71 12.90 -7.84 -15.64
C ARG A 71 13.52 -8.29 -14.31
N ALA A 72 12.67 -8.50 -13.30
CA ALA A 72 12.61 -9.67 -12.39
C ALA A 72 11.86 -9.30 -11.10
N HIS A 73 10.63 -9.80 -10.95
CA HIS A 73 9.78 -9.87 -9.73
C HIS A 73 9.46 -8.56 -8.93
N PRO A 74 8.25 -8.40 -8.38
CA PRO A 74 6.92 -8.76 -8.87
C PRO A 74 6.15 -7.47 -9.25
N GLN A 75 6.35 -6.98 -10.47
CA GLN A 75 5.78 -5.72 -10.95
C GLN A 75 4.25 -5.67 -10.84
N ALA A 76 3.55 -6.79 -11.08
CA ALA A 76 2.10 -6.87 -10.94
C ALA A 76 1.63 -6.55 -9.51
N ILE A 77 2.39 -6.96 -8.50
CA ILE A 77 2.06 -6.69 -7.10
C ILE A 77 2.31 -5.21 -6.78
N LEU A 78 3.40 -4.62 -7.27
CA LEU A 78 3.63 -3.16 -7.15
C LEU A 78 2.54 -2.35 -7.85
N TRP A 79 2.07 -2.79 -9.02
CA TRP A 79 0.94 -2.17 -9.69
C TRP A 79 -0.36 -2.30 -8.90
N ALA A 80 -0.59 -3.41 -8.19
CA ALA A 80 -1.71 -3.54 -7.27
C ALA A 80 -1.61 -2.53 -6.11
N VAL A 81 -0.41 -2.35 -5.53
CA VAL A 81 -0.17 -1.33 -4.49
C VAL A 81 -0.46 0.08 -5.03
N VAL A 82 0.00 0.39 -6.25
CA VAL A 82 -0.28 1.68 -6.90
C VAL A 82 -1.79 1.86 -7.14
N ALA A 83 -2.46 0.83 -7.67
CA ALA A 83 -3.90 0.90 -7.91
C ALA A 83 -4.69 1.11 -6.62
N GLY A 84 -4.35 0.37 -5.56
CA GLY A 84 -4.92 0.55 -4.22
C GLY A 84 -4.71 1.98 -3.70
N GLY A 85 -3.46 2.48 -3.74
CA GLY A 85 -3.13 3.83 -3.29
C GLY A 85 -3.82 4.94 -4.09
N VAL A 86 -4.00 4.77 -5.41
CA VAL A 86 -4.76 5.74 -6.24
C VAL A 86 -6.24 5.74 -5.87
N VAL A 87 -6.86 4.56 -5.72
CA VAL A 87 -8.26 4.44 -5.30
C VAL A 87 -8.46 5.07 -3.92
N GLN A 88 -7.52 4.81 -3.02
CA GLN A 88 -7.54 5.34 -1.66
C GLN A 88 -7.47 6.86 -1.64
N ILE A 89 -6.46 7.47 -2.27
CA ILE A 89 -6.32 8.94 -2.35
C ILE A 89 -7.52 9.60 -3.02
N ALA A 90 -8.06 8.98 -4.07
CA ALA A 90 -9.28 9.47 -4.72
C ALA A 90 -10.48 9.42 -3.76
N GLY A 91 -10.61 8.33 -3.00
CA GLY A 91 -11.60 8.20 -1.93
C GLY A 91 -11.45 9.30 -0.88
N SER A 92 -10.25 9.49 -0.32
CA SER A 92 -9.95 10.47 0.72
C SER A 92 -10.19 11.91 0.25
N GLY A 93 -9.86 12.22 -1.02
CA GLY A 93 -10.17 13.51 -1.61
C GLY A 93 -11.68 13.77 -1.81
N LEU A 94 -12.43 12.75 -2.26
CA LEU A 94 -13.89 12.84 -2.41
C LEU A 94 -14.59 12.95 -1.06
N ASP A 95 -14.08 12.23 -0.06
CA ASP A 95 -14.59 12.24 1.30
C ASP A 95 -14.46 13.63 1.94
N MET A 96 -13.25 14.20 1.93
CA MET A 96 -13.01 15.56 2.41
C MET A 96 -13.86 16.60 1.67
N TRP A 97 -13.97 16.47 0.34
CA TRP A 97 -14.82 17.35 -0.44
C TRP A 97 -16.29 17.27 0.02
N SER A 98 -16.78 16.08 0.33
CA SER A 98 -18.14 15.88 0.81
C SER A 98 -18.36 16.47 2.21
N HIS A 99 -17.42 16.26 3.14
CA HIS A 99 -17.46 16.84 4.48
C HIS A 99 -17.44 18.37 4.46
N ALA A 100 -16.70 18.99 3.54
CA ALA A 100 -16.70 20.44 3.36
C ALA A 100 -18.08 21.02 2.99
N HIS A 101 -18.98 20.19 2.45
CA HIS A 101 -20.34 20.57 2.05
C HIS A 101 -21.41 20.04 3.02
N ALA A 102 -21.03 19.55 4.21
CA ALA A 102 -21.93 18.95 5.20
C ALA A 102 -22.70 17.72 4.70
N TYR A 103 -22.09 16.94 3.78
CA TYR A 103 -22.63 15.66 3.34
C TYR A 103 -21.64 14.55 3.71
N GLU A 104 -22.08 13.55 4.45
CA GLU A 104 -21.30 12.34 4.71
C GLU A 104 -21.82 11.23 3.80
N LYS A 105 -20.93 10.61 3.02
CA LYS A 105 -21.31 9.53 2.10
C LYS A 105 -20.55 8.25 2.44
N PRO A 106 -21.24 7.19 2.92
CA PRO A 106 -20.62 5.90 3.21
C PRO A 106 -19.81 5.32 2.04
N LEU A 107 -20.22 5.62 0.80
CA LEU A 107 -19.53 5.20 -0.41
C LEU A 107 -18.06 5.66 -0.49
N TYR A 108 -17.73 6.85 0.01
CA TYR A 108 -16.35 7.36 -0.06
C TYR A 108 -15.46 6.66 0.97
N HIS A 109 -15.97 6.41 2.18
CA HIS A 109 -15.30 5.54 3.16
C HIS A 109 -15.07 4.14 2.60
N ASP A 110 -16.07 3.52 1.97
CA ASP A 110 -15.92 2.20 1.33
C ASP A 110 -14.83 2.20 0.25
N THR A 111 -14.71 3.29 -0.50
CA THR A 111 -13.67 3.48 -1.52
C THR A 111 -12.29 3.56 -0.88
N ILE A 112 -12.13 4.32 0.20
CA ILE A 112 -10.89 4.43 0.98
C ILE A 112 -10.50 3.06 1.53
N TYR A 113 -11.42 2.36 2.20
CA TYR A 113 -11.15 1.04 2.79
C TYR A 113 -10.81 -0.02 1.74
N THR A 114 -11.47 0.02 0.59
CA THR A 114 -11.14 -0.88 -0.53
C THR A 114 -9.74 -0.60 -1.07
N GLY A 115 -9.40 0.69 -1.27
CA GLY A 115 -8.06 1.10 -1.68
C GLY A 115 -6.99 0.65 -0.68
N ALA A 116 -7.19 0.93 0.61
CA ALA A 116 -6.30 0.54 1.70
C ALA A 116 -6.13 -1.00 1.78
N ALA A 117 -7.22 -1.77 1.66
CA ALA A 117 -7.17 -3.22 1.67
C ALA A 117 -6.32 -3.77 0.50
N VAL A 118 -6.51 -3.23 -0.71
CA VAL A 118 -5.70 -3.61 -1.88
C VAL A 118 -4.22 -3.25 -1.68
N THR A 119 -3.93 -2.06 -1.14
CA THR A 119 -2.57 -1.61 -0.81
C THR A 119 -1.89 -2.54 0.19
N ILE A 120 -2.57 -2.87 1.29
CA ILE A 120 -2.07 -3.75 2.35
C ILE A 120 -1.86 -5.17 1.82
N ILE A 121 -2.83 -5.74 1.09
CA ILE A 121 -2.68 -7.07 0.48
C ILE A 121 -1.50 -7.08 -0.49
N GLY A 122 -1.36 -6.05 -1.33
CA GLY A 122 -0.22 -5.90 -2.24
C GLY A 122 1.11 -5.86 -1.48
N TYR A 123 1.19 -5.09 -0.39
CA TYR A 123 2.38 -5.04 0.46
C TYR A 123 2.68 -6.41 1.10
N LEU A 124 1.69 -7.09 1.67
CA LEU A 124 1.88 -8.44 2.26
C LEU A 124 2.36 -9.45 1.22
N LEU A 125 1.84 -9.40 0.00
CA LEU A 125 2.31 -10.25 -1.09
C LEU A 125 3.76 -9.91 -1.50
N LEU A 126 4.15 -8.64 -1.49
CA LEU A 126 5.55 -8.23 -1.68
C LEU A 126 6.47 -8.83 -0.60
N GLU A 127 6.05 -8.76 0.66
CA GLU A 127 6.75 -9.32 1.82
C GLU A 127 6.89 -10.85 1.70
N MET A 128 5.82 -11.55 1.29
CA MET A 128 5.83 -12.99 1.08
C MET A 128 6.80 -13.40 -0.04
N VAL A 129 6.77 -12.70 -1.18
CA VAL A 129 7.70 -12.97 -2.30
C VAL A 129 9.13 -12.71 -1.88
N ALA A 130 9.40 -11.59 -1.18
CA ALA A 130 10.73 -11.26 -0.70
C ALA A 130 11.25 -12.28 0.33
N SER A 131 10.38 -12.76 1.22
CA SER A 131 10.72 -13.77 2.23
C SER A 131 11.02 -15.13 1.62
N ARG A 132 10.26 -15.54 0.59
CA ARG A 132 10.51 -16.78 -0.17
C ARG A 132 11.85 -16.73 -0.89
N ALA A 133 12.18 -15.60 -1.52
CA ALA A 133 13.47 -15.41 -2.18
C ALA A 133 14.64 -15.51 -1.18
N ALA A 134 14.53 -14.83 -0.03
CA ALA A 134 15.55 -14.88 1.01
C ALA A 134 15.74 -16.29 1.60
N ARG A 135 14.67 -17.08 1.75
CA ARG A 135 14.77 -18.48 2.18
C ARG A 135 15.48 -19.36 1.15
N ARG A 136 15.17 -19.21 -0.13
CA ARG A 136 15.85 -19.97 -1.21
C ARG A 136 17.36 -19.73 -1.20
N GLU A 137 17.82 -18.50 -0.92
CA GLU A 137 19.25 -18.17 -0.83
C GLU A 137 19.96 -18.84 0.36
N GLN A 138 19.25 -19.14 1.43
CA GLN A 138 19.77 -19.77 2.65
C GLN A 138 19.84 -21.30 2.56
N LEU A 139 19.23 -21.92 1.55
CA LEU A 139 19.28 -23.38 1.38
C LEU A 139 20.71 -23.84 0.97
N PRO A 140 21.16 -25.01 1.48
CA PRO A 140 22.34 -25.71 0.96
C PRO A 140 22.32 -25.78 -0.57
N VAL A 141 23.50 -25.67 -1.22
CA VAL A 141 23.63 -25.71 -2.69
C VAL A 141 22.92 -26.92 -3.34
N PRO A 142 22.96 -28.15 -2.77
CA PRO A 142 22.25 -29.30 -3.33
C PRO A 142 20.72 -29.09 -3.39
N GLU A 143 20.13 -28.46 -2.37
CA GLU A 143 18.69 -28.21 -2.30
C GLU A 143 18.26 -27.08 -3.24
N ARG A 144 19.08 -26.03 -3.41
CA ARG A 144 18.83 -24.98 -4.42
C ARG A 144 18.79 -25.53 -5.84
N LEU A 145 19.69 -26.46 -6.17
CA LEU A 145 19.75 -27.08 -7.50
C LEU A 145 18.58 -28.06 -7.73
N ALA A 146 18.11 -28.73 -6.67
CA ALA A 146 16.93 -29.59 -6.75
C ALA A 146 15.64 -28.80 -6.99
N ASP A 147 15.46 -27.66 -6.31
CA ASP A 147 14.30 -26.78 -6.48
C ASP A 147 14.25 -26.22 -7.91
N HIS A 148 15.40 -25.80 -8.46
CA HIS A 148 15.51 -25.29 -9.84
C HIS A 148 15.14 -26.32 -10.90
N ARG A 149 15.60 -27.57 -10.76
CA ARG A 149 15.25 -28.66 -11.70
C ARG A 149 13.77 -29.02 -11.64
N SER A 150 13.13 -28.88 -10.48
CA SER A 150 11.70 -29.15 -10.33
C SER A 150 10.84 -28.08 -11.04
N ASP A 151 11.28 -26.82 -11.01
CA ASP A 151 10.63 -25.70 -11.69
C ASP A 151 10.79 -25.83 -13.23
N GLU A 152 11.96 -26.25 -13.72
CA GLU A 152 12.19 -26.53 -15.15
C GLU A 152 11.37 -27.72 -15.66
N ALA A 153 11.28 -28.80 -14.88
CA ALA A 153 10.49 -29.98 -15.25
C ALA A 153 8.99 -29.66 -15.38
N LYS A 154 8.44 -28.82 -14.50
CA LYS A 154 7.05 -28.35 -14.58
C LYS A 154 6.81 -27.47 -15.81
N GLN A 155 7.73 -26.55 -16.12
CA GLN A 155 7.60 -25.71 -17.32
C GLN A 155 7.69 -26.50 -18.63
N THR A 156 8.38 -27.64 -18.63
CA THR A 156 8.49 -28.52 -19.80
C THR A 156 7.23 -29.37 -19.99
N ALA A 157 6.52 -29.71 -18.90
CA ALA A 157 5.28 -30.51 -18.95
C ALA A 157 4.02 -29.70 -19.34
N GLU A 158 4.07 -28.37 -19.25
CA GLU A 158 2.95 -27.46 -19.59
C GLU A 158 3.03 -26.89 -21.02
N ARG A 159 4.00 -27.35 -21.83
CA ARG A 159 4.13 -27.01 -23.26
C ARG A 159 3.70 -28.17 -24.15
#